data_AF-A0A1I4DTE0-F1
#
_entry.id   AF-A0A1I4DTE0-F1
#
_cell.length_a   1.000
_cell.length_b   1.000
_cell.length_c   1.000
_cell.angle_alpha   90.00
_cell.angle_beta   90.00
_cell.angle_gamma   90.00
#
_symmetry.space_group_name_H-M   'P 1'
#
loop_
_entity.id
_entity.type
_entity.pdbx_description
1 polymer ?
#
loop_
_entity_poly.entity_id
_entity_poly.type
_entity_poly.pdbx_seq_one_letter_code
_entity_poly.pdbx_strand_id
1 'polypeptide(L)'
;MLPVARDGGGDILFPDLAPATYGQVVGYVHGLPEWTGQRGEATVAVLALDFAAYLDKVFIAPDTAEMNWATRAALIHPIRGG
;
A
#
# COMPACT_ATOMS: atom_id res chain seq x y z
N MET A 1 3.62 9.96 14.73
CA MET A 1 3.48 9.28 13.42
C MET A 1 4.64 9.66 12.51
N LEU A 2 5.37 8.67 11.98
CA LEU A 2 6.50 8.85 11.06
C LEU A 2 6.12 8.31 9.67
N PRO A 3 6.16 9.07 8.57
CA PRO A 3 5.81 8.54 7.25
C PRO A 3 6.88 7.58 6.74
N VAL A 4 6.49 6.38 6.30
CA VAL A 4 7.44 5.34 5.82
C VAL A 4 7.12 4.78 4.43
N ALA A 5 5.87 4.87 3.96
CA ALA A 5 5.47 4.40 2.64
C ALA A 5 4.28 5.19 2.10
N ARG A 6 4.12 5.18 0.76
CA ARG A 6 3.01 5.78 0.00
C ARG A 6 2.61 4.86 -1.15
N ASP A 7 1.37 4.91 -1.57
CA ASP A 7 0.84 4.09 -2.68
C ASP A 7 1.07 4.70 -4.09
N GLY A 8 1.62 5.91 -4.16
CA GLY A 8 1.79 6.68 -5.40
C GLY A 8 0.70 7.72 -5.63
N GLY A 9 -0.38 7.66 -4.85
CA GLY A 9 -1.40 8.69 -4.69
C GLY A 9 -1.22 9.44 -3.36
N GLY A 10 -2.33 9.63 -2.65
CA GLY A 10 -2.40 10.42 -1.40
C GLY A 10 -2.31 9.58 -0.11
N ASP A 11 -2.26 8.26 -0.21
CA ASP A 11 -2.31 7.38 0.95
C ASP A 11 -0.93 7.25 1.58
N ILE A 12 -0.88 7.22 2.91
CA ILE A 12 0.38 7.24 3.66
C ILE A 12 0.33 6.25 4.81
N LEU A 13 1.41 5.49 4.97
CA LEU A 13 1.63 4.57 6.09
C LEU A 13 2.53 5.22 7.15
N PHE A 14 2.15 5.02 8.42
CA PHE A 14 2.90 5.54 9.57
C PHE A 14 3.07 4.51 10.68
N PRO A 15 4.28 4.28 11.21
CA PRO A 15 4.47 3.82 12.57
C PRO A 15 4.12 4.95 13.54
N ASP A 16 3.31 4.64 14.54
CA ASP A 16 3.00 5.57 15.62
C ASP A 16 4.08 5.50 16.70
N LEU A 17 4.54 6.69 17.10
CA LEU A 17 5.63 6.89 18.05
C LEU A 17 5.13 7.58 19.32
N ALA A 18 3.83 7.86 19.41
CA ALA A 18 3.23 8.40 20.63
C ALA A 18 3.30 7.36 21.75
N PRO A 19 3.60 7.74 23.02
CA PRO A 19 3.78 6.77 24.11
C PRO A 19 2.59 5.83 24.34
N ALA A 20 1.36 6.30 24.11
CA ALA A 20 0.14 5.53 24.35
C ALA A 20 -0.15 4.47 23.27
N THR A 21 0.43 4.63 22.08
CA THR A 21 0.15 3.81 20.88
C THR A 21 1.45 3.38 20.20
N TYR A 22 2.56 3.41 20.93
CA TYR A 22 3.90 3.19 20.39
C TYR A 22 4.00 1.85 19.68
N GLY A 23 4.46 1.87 18.44
CA GLY A 23 4.65 0.68 17.61
C GLY A 23 3.48 0.38 16.68
N GLN A 24 2.27 0.88 16.95
CA GLN A 24 1.12 0.66 16.07
C GLN A 24 1.39 1.15 14.66
N VAL A 25 0.87 0.44 13.66
CA VAL A 25 0.93 0.86 12.26
C VAL A 25 -0.42 1.43 11.87
N VAL A 26 -0.41 2.65 11.36
CA VAL A 26 -1.58 3.44 11.02
C VAL A 26 -1.53 3.81 9.54
N GLY A 27 -2.65 3.64 8.84
CA GLY A 27 -2.82 4.09 7.47
C GLY A 27 -3.69 5.34 7.42
N TYR A 28 -3.24 6.36 6.69
CA TYR A 28 -4.09 7.44 6.21
C TYR A 28 -4.53 7.11 4.79
N VAL A 29 -5.85 7.03 4.59
CA VAL A 29 -6.47 6.84 3.29
C VAL A 29 -7.04 8.18 2.86
N HIS A 30 -6.57 8.68 1.72
CA HIS A 30 -7.04 9.92 1.14
C HIS A 30 -8.48 9.75 0.64
N GLY A 31 -9.31 10.74 0.96
CA GLY A 31 -10.68 10.76 0.48
C GLY A 31 -10.75 10.89 -1.05
N LEU A 32 -11.70 10.21 -1.68
CA LEU A 32 -11.92 10.40 -3.12
C LEU A 32 -12.60 11.75 -3.38
N PRO A 33 -12.23 12.46 -4.46
CA PRO A 33 -12.88 13.71 -4.85
C PRO A 33 -14.38 13.53 -5.09
N GLU A 34 -15.16 14.59 -4.81
CA GLU A 34 -16.63 14.54 -4.87
C GLU A 34 -17.21 14.11 -6.24
N TRP A 35 -16.46 14.31 -7.34
CA TRP A 35 -16.89 13.94 -8.69
C TRP A 35 -16.84 12.42 -8.98
N THR A 36 -16.24 11.62 -8.10
CA THR A 36 -16.11 10.15 -8.27
C THR A 36 -17.35 9.38 -7.82
N GLY A 37 -18.36 10.05 -7.24
CA GLY A 37 -19.63 9.45 -6.85
C GLY A 37 -19.61 8.66 -5.53
N GLN A 38 -18.43 8.37 -4.97
CA GLN A 38 -18.27 7.84 -3.61
C GLN A 38 -17.62 8.91 -2.73
N ARG A 39 -18.37 9.45 -1.76
CA ARG A 39 -17.81 10.31 -0.72
C ARG A 39 -16.95 9.44 0.20
N GLY A 40 -15.64 9.50 0.04
CA GLY A 40 -14.71 9.00 1.03
C GLY A 40 -14.20 10.19 1.82
N GLU A 41 -14.57 10.33 3.10
CA GLU A 41 -13.81 11.21 3.98
C GLU A 41 -12.43 10.59 4.20
N ALA A 42 -11.41 11.44 4.26
CA ALA A 42 -10.08 10.96 4.59
C ALA A 42 -10.11 10.27 5.95
N THR A 43 -9.61 9.04 6.00
CA THR A 43 -9.74 8.18 7.18
C THR A 43 -8.36 7.76 7.67
N VAL A 44 -8.23 7.69 8.99
CA VAL A 44 -7.06 7.14 9.68
C VAL A 44 -7.49 5.84 10.35
N ALA A 45 -6.80 4.74 10.05
CA ALA A 45 -7.13 3.43 10.58
C ALA A 45 -5.88 2.71 11.11
N VAL A 46 -6.05 1.97 12.22
CA VAL A 46 -5.02 1.08 12.74
C VAL A 46 -4.99 -0.19 11.88
N LEU A 47 -3.85 -0.46 11.26
CA LEU A 47 -3.63 -1.60 10.35
C LEU A 47 -2.99 -2.79 11.08
N ALA A 48 -2.15 -2.51 12.08
CA ALA A 48 -1.51 -3.51 12.93
C ALA A 48 -1.08 -2.92 14.28
N LEU A 49 -0.90 -3.78 15.28
CA LEU A 49 -0.47 -3.37 16.62
C LEU A 49 1.05 -3.13 16.72
N ASP A 50 1.81 -3.70 15.79
CA ASP A 50 3.24 -3.49 15.66
C ASP A 50 3.68 -3.65 14.19
N PHE A 51 4.91 -3.25 13.89
CA PHE A 51 5.43 -3.24 12.52
C PHE A 51 5.69 -4.65 11.98
N ALA A 52 6.03 -5.63 12.81
CA ALA A 52 6.24 -7.01 12.36
C ALA A 52 4.91 -7.65 11.94
N ALA A 53 3.86 -7.49 12.76
CA ALA A 53 2.52 -7.94 12.46
C ALA A 53 1.91 -7.26 11.22
N TYR A 54 2.38 -6.06 10.87
CA TYR A 54 2.05 -5.44 9.59
C TYR A 54 2.76 -6.15 8.43
N LEU A 55 4.07 -6.38 8.51
CA LEU A 55 4.85 -7.03 7.46
C LEU A 55 4.36 -8.46 7.16
N ASP A 56 3.91 -9.19 8.17
CA ASP A 56 3.31 -10.53 7.98
C ASP A 56 2.02 -10.49 7.12
N LYS A 57 1.32 -9.35 7.08
CA LYS A 57 0.14 -9.15 6.23
C LYS A 57 0.50 -8.67 4.82
N VAL A 58 1.69 -8.10 4.62
CA VAL A 58 2.15 -7.61 3.32
C VAL A 58 2.73 -8.78 2.53
N PHE A 59 1.84 -9.58 1.96
CA PHE A 59 2.21 -10.67 1.07
C PHE A 59 1.44 -10.56 -0.25
N ILE A 60 2.10 -10.97 -1.33
CA ILE A 60 1.46 -11.17 -2.63
C ILE A 60 1.29 -12.69 -2.78
N ALA A 61 0.09 -13.14 -3.14
CA ALA A 61 -0.15 -14.54 -3.43
C ALA A 61 0.84 -15.05 -4.50
N PRO A 62 1.47 -16.23 -4.33
CA PRO A 62 2.47 -16.74 -5.27
C PRO A 62 2.01 -16.67 -6.73
N ASP A 63 0.79 -17.12 -7.00
CA ASP A 63 0.18 -17.09 -8.33
C ASP A 63 0.08 -15.66 -8.90
N THR A 64 -0.20 -14.68 -8.04
CA THR A 64 -0.27 -13.25 -8.41
C THR A 64 1.13 -12.66 -8.67
N ALA A 65 2.14 -13.11 -7.93
CA ALA A 65 3.52 -12.71 -8.15
C ALA A 65 4.07 -13.26 -9.48
N GLU A 66 3.84 -14.55 -9.75
CA GLU A 66 4.23 -15.21 -11.00
C GLU A 66 3.59 -14.53 -12.23
N MET A 67 2.30 -14.23 -12.16
CA MET A 67 1.60 -13.55 -13.26
C MET A 67 2.18 -12.16 -13.54
N ASN A 68 2.47 -11.36 -12.50
CA ASN A 68 3.07 -10.04 -12.66
C ASN A 68 4.48 -10.09 -13.26
N TRP A 69 5.31 -11.06 -12.85
CA TRP A 69 6.66 -11.20 -13.40
C TRP A 69 6.66 -11.66 -14.85
N ALA A 70 5.77 -12.59 -15.21
CA ALA A 70 5.60 -13.03 -16.59
C ALA A 70 5.16 -11.88 -17.51
N THR A 71 4.21 -11.06 -17.08
CA THR A 71 3.76 -9.86 -17.83
C THR A 71 4.89 -8.85 -18.01
N ARG A 72 5.68 -8.60 -16.97
CA ARG A 72 6.78 -7.62 -17.04
C ARG A 72 7.94 -8.13 -17.91
N ALA A 73 8.24 -9.42 -17.90
CA ALA A 73 9.22 -10.02 -18.79
C ALA A 73 8.80 -9.93 -20.28
N ALA A 74 7.50 -10.12 -20.57
CA ALA A 74 6.96 -9.99 -21.92
C ALA A 74 7.04 -8.55 -22.47
N LEU A 75 6.95 -7.54 -21.61
CA LEU A 75 7.05 -6.13 -22.00
C LEU A 75 8.49 -5.65 -22.24
N ILE A 76 9.50 -6.38 -21.77
CA ILE A 76 10.93 -6.00 -21.89
C ILE A 76 11.60 -6.61 -23.14
N HIS A 77 10.93 -7.53 -23.85
CA HIS A 77 11.41 -8.01 -25.14
C HIS A 77 11.17 -6.96 -26.25
N PRO A 78 12.21 -6.45 -26.92
CA PRO A 78 12.00 -5.68 -28.14
C PRO A 78 11.42 -6.61 -29.19
N ILE A 79 10.42 -6.12 -29.93
CA ILE A 79 9.88 -6.76 -31.13
C ILE A 79 11.08 -7.12 -32.03
N ARG A 80 11.50 -8.39 -31.99
CA ARG A 80 12.47 -8.93 -32.94
C ARG A 80 11.68 -9.56 -34.08
N GLY A 81 11.63 -8.82 -35.18
CA GLY A 81 11.65 -9.38 -36.52
C GLY A 81 10.30 -9.74 -37.13
N GLY A 82 9.91 -8.92 -38.09
CA GLY A 82 9.25 -9.31 -39.33
C GLY A 82 9.78 -8.39 -40.42
#